data_AF-A0A7X4LHP3-F1
#
_entry.id   AF-A0A7X4LHP3-F1
#
_cell.length_a   1.000
_cell.length_b   1.000
_cell.length_c   1.000
_cell.angle_alpha   90.00
_cell.angle_beta   90.00
_cell.angle_gamma   90.00
#
_symmetry.space_group_name_H-M   'P 1'
#
loop_
_entity.id
_entity.type
_entity.pdbx_description
1 polymer ?
#
loop_
_entity_poly.entity_id
_entity_poly.type
_entity_poly.pdbx_seq_one_letter_code
_entity_poly.pdbx_strand_id
1 'polypeptide(L)'
;MTQYQHHYQTNDITNIQVLIAQYGGTISSCSFHHVSFENATLENVVFTDCQFIGCDFSNAQCNHSSFHRCDFFVDDQVCQFTKTSLIGTKFEHCNLSGCLIRSTIAYRLSLSHCTLTGSVWKDIAFNEPESTQSQSRWECCTGQSIEFSDFSIEAATFVECDLASCDSQNVRFNHCRFVGGNLNITSSAPISFLGSDLRETNLIGTKSEYVDFTGAFLNAFQAQRLGVTEQVKVC
;
A
#
# COMPACT_ATOMS: atom_id res chain seq x y z
N MET A 1 -26.71 -4.01 3.60
CA MET A 1 -26.13 -5.37 3.49
C MET A 1 -25.91 -5.64 2.02
N THR A 2 -24.65 -5.64 1.60
CA THR A 2 -24.26 -6.10 0.27
C THR A 2 -24.63 -7.59 0.19
N GLN A 3 -25.49 -7.99 -0.74
CA GLN A 3 -25.79 -9.40 -0.97
C GLN A 3 -24.69 -9.98 -1.86
N TYR A 4 -23.87 -10.87 -1.30
CA TYR A 4 -22.92 -11.65 -2.08
C TYR A 4 -23.67 -12.74 -2.85
N GLN A 5 -23.32 -12.92 -4.12
CA GLN A 5 -23.91 -13.92 -5.00
C GLN A 5 -23.37 -15.33 -4.68
N HIS A 6 -22.11 -15.41 -4.29
CA HIS A 6 -21.44 -16.68 -4.01
C HIS A 6 -20.56 -16.59 -2.76
N HIS A 7 -20.55 -17.67 -1.99
CA HIS A 7 -19.70 -17.84 -0.82
C HIS A 7 -18.81 -19.05 -1.06
N TYR A 8 -17.51 -18.87 -0.87
CA TYR A 8 -16.50 -19.90 -1.04
C TYR A 8 -15.73 -20.07 0.26
N GLN A 9 -15.57 -21.32 0.69
CA GLN A 9 -14.66 -21.74 1.74
C GLN A 9 -13.50 -22.54 1.15
N THR A 10 -12.49 -22.85 1.96
CA THR A 10 -11.30 -23.63 1.51
C THR A 10 -11.68 -24.91 0.77
N ASN A 11 -12.72 -25.61 1.23
CA ASN A 11 -13.16 -26.87 0.64
C ASN A 11 -13.91 -26.67 -0.70
N ASP A 12 -14.39 -25.46 -0.98
CA ASP A 12 -15.18 -25.15 -2.19
C ASP A 12 -14.28 -24.84 -3.39
N ILE A 13 -13.02 -24.48 -3.15
CA ILE A 13 -12.06 -24.08 -4.19
C ILE A 13 -10.86 -25.01 -4.15
N THR A 14 -10.96 -26.15 -4.83
CA THR A 14 -9.82 -27.05 -5.04
C THR A 14 -8.82 -26.46 -6.04
N ASN A 15 -9.30 -25.64 -6.99
CA ASN A 15 -8.45 -24.96 -7.97
C ASN A 15 -9.09 -23.64 -8.41
N ILE A 16 -8.55 -22.51 -7.92
CA ILE A 16 -9.04 -21.17 -8.27
C ILE A 16 -8.98 -20.86 -9.77
N GLN A 17 -8.08 -21.51 -10.51
CA GLN A 17 -7.97 -21.32 -11.97
C GLN A 17 -9.23 -21.76 -12.71
N VAL A 18 -9.90 -22.81 -12.23
CA VAL A 18 -11.17 -23.27 -12.83
C VAL A 18 -12.25 -22.20 -12.65
N LEU A 19 -12.32 -21.60 -11.46
CA LEU A 19 -13.24 -20.51 -11.18
C LEU A 19 -12.96 -19.29 -12.07
N ILE A 20 -11.69 -18.87 -12.14
CA ILE A 20 -11.27 -17.73 -12.97
C ILE A 20 -11.62 -17.98 -14.44
N ALA A 21 -11.33 -19.17 -14.96
CA ALA A 21 -11.64 -19.54 -16.33
C ALA A 21 -13.15 -19.54 -16.61
N GLN A 22 -13.96 -20.02 -15.67
CA GLN A 22 -15.42 -20.03 -15.77
C GLN A 22 -16.00 -18.61 -15.91
N TYR A 23 -15.42 -17.63 -15.21
CA TYR A 23 -15.88 -16.25 -15.23
C TYR A 23 -15.03 -15.31 -16.10
N GLY A 24 -14.20 -15.87 -16.99
CA GLY A 24 -13.44 -15.08 -17.97
C GLY A 24 -12.50 -14.04 -17.35
N GLY A 25 -11.91 -14.35 -16.19
CA GLY A 25 -11.01 -13.42 -15.51
C GLY A 25 -11.68 -12.35 -14.65
N THR A 26 -13.02 -12.33 -14.55
CA THR A 26 -13.74 -11.36 -13.70
C THR A 26 -14.53 -12.08 -12.63
N ILE A 27 -14.26 -11.80 -11.35
CA ILE A 27 -14.98 -12.38 -10.23
C ILE A 27 -15.67 -11.25 -9.47
N SER A 28 -16.99 -11.33 -9.31
CA SER A 28 -17.77 -10.23 -8.73
C SER A 28 -18.75 -10.69 -7.66
N SER A 29 -18.95 -9.87 -6.63
CA SER A 29 -19.93 -10.13 -5.56
C SER A 29 -19.73 -11.49 -4.87
N CYS A 30 -18.48 -11.92 -4.69
CA CYS A 30 -18.14 -13.17 -4.02
C CYS A 30 -17.55 -12.92 -2.63
N SER A 31 -17.77 -13.85 -1.70
CA SER A 31 -17.15 -13.85 -0.38
C SER A 31 -16.31 -15.11 -0.17
N PHE A 32 -15.02 -14.94 0.08
CA PHE A 32 -14.05 -16.01 0.27
C PHE A 32 -13.66 -16.09 1.75
N HIS A 33 -13.92 -17.23 2.40
CA HIS A 33 -13.65 -17.46 3.81
C HIS A 33 -12.55 -18.49 3.96
N HIS A 34 -11.40 -18.06 4.51
CA HIS A 34 -10.23 -18.90 4.76
C HIS A 34 -9.73 -19.66 3.53
N VAL A 35 -10.00 -19.13 2.34
CA VAL A 35 -9.54 -19.73 1.08
C VAL A 35 -8.04 -19.49 0.95
N SER A 36 -7.30 -20.54 0.61
CA SER A 36 -5.91 -20.43 0.21
C SER A 36 -5.84 -20.16 -1.29
N PHE A 37 -5.25 -19.02 -1.62
CA PHE A 37 -4.78 -18.65 -2.95
C PHE A 37 -3.26 -18.86 -3.08
N GLU A 38 -2.66 -19.69 -2.21
CA GLU A 38 -1.23 -19.89 -2.21
C GLU A 38 -0.76 -20.41 -3.57
N ASN A 39 0.30 -19.81 -4.12
CA ASN A 39 0.86 -20.13 -5.44
C ASN A 39 -0.12 -19.98 -6.61
N ALA A 40 -1.28 -19.32 -6.41
CA ALA A 40 -2.25 -19.13 -7.48
C ALA A 40 -1.77 -18.13 -8.53
N THR A 41 -2.01 -18.45 -9.81
CA THR A 41 -1.85 -17.50 -10.91
C THR A 41 -3.10 -16.64 -11.03
N LEU A 42 -3.09 -15.45 -10.44
CA LEU A 42 -4.19 -14.50 -10.47
C LEU A 42 -3.88 -13.35 -11.43
N GLU A 43 -3.15 -13.57 -12.52
CA GLU A 43 -2.73 -12.50 -13.43
C GLU A 43 -3.87 -11.97 -14.30
N ASN A 44 -3.96 -10.65 -14.44
CA ASN A 44 -5.01 -9.95 -15.19
C ASN A 44 -6.45 -10.27 -14.70
N VAL A 45 -6.60 -10.72 -13.45
CA VAL A 45 -7.90 -11.02 -12.86
C VAL A 45 -8.50 -9.74 -12.28
N VAL A 46 -9.80 -9.55 -12.49
CA VAL A 46 -10.56 -8.44 -11.94
C VAL A 46 -11.48 -8.96 -10.86
N PHE A 47 -11.29 -8.50 -9.63
CA PHE A 47 -12.20 -8.73 -8.51
C PHE A 47 -13.02 -7.46 -8.27
N THR A 48 -14.34 -7.59 -8.14
CA THR A 48 -15.24 -6.45 -7.93
C THR A 48 -16.28 -6.75 -6.86
N ASP A 49 -16.40 -5.89 -5.86
CA ASP A 49 -17.37 -6.07 -4.76
C ASP A 49 -17.18 -7.42 -4.03
N CYS A 50 -15.94 -7.87 -3.86
CA CYS A 50 -15.62 -9.14 -3.21
C CYS A 50 -15.16 -8.96 -1.75
N GLN A 51 -15.40 -9.97 -0.93
CA GLN A 51 -14.87 -10.08 0.43
C GLN A 51 -13.85 -11.20 0.53
N PHE A 52 -12.74 -10.94 1.22
CA PHE A 52 -11.72 -11.91 1.55
C PHE A 52 -11.54 -11.92 3.07
N ILE A 53 -11.86 -13.04 3.69
CA ILE A 53 -11.97 -13.18 5.14
C ILE A 53 -10.93 -14.21 5.56
N GLY A 54 -9.82 -13.74 6.13
CA GLY A 54 -8.73 -14.61 6.57
C GLY A 54 -8.11 -15.43 5.44
N CYS A 55 -8.08 -14.89 4.21
CA CYS A 55 -7.53 -15.57 3.04
C CYS A 55 -6.01 -15.44 2.94
N ASP A 56 -5.37 -16.41 2.30
CA ASP A 56 -3.92 -16.44 2.11
C ASP A 56 -3.55 -16.32 0.63
N PHE A 57 -2.86 -15.23 0.25
CA PHE A 57 -2.35 -14.99 -1.10
C PHE A 57 -0.84 -15.26 -1.21
N SER A 58 -0.27 -16.02 -0.28
CA SER A 58 1.18 -16.21 -0.23
C SER A 58 1.72 -16.83 -1.53
N ASN A 59 2.83 -16.29 -2.05
CA ASN A 59 3.43 -16.67 -3.34
C ASN A 59 2.53 -16.52 -4.58
N ALA A 60 1.30 -15.98 -4.46
CA ALA A 60 0.41 -15.79 -5.58
C ALA A 60 0.96 -14.77 -6.60
N GLN A 61 0.58 -14.93 -7.86
CA GLN A 61 0.94 -14.01 -8.94
C GLN A 61 -0.28 -13.16 -9.31
N CYS A 62 -0.39 -11.96 -8.75
CA CYS A 62 -1.51 -11.03 -8.97
C CYS A 62 -1.15 -9.94 -9.99
N ASN A 63 -0.20 -10.22 -10.88
CA ASN A 63 0.34 -9.22 -11.80
C ASN A 63 -0.77 -8.66 -12.70
N HIS A 64 -0.80 -7.33 -12.84
CA HIS A 64 -1.76 -6.59 -13.65
C HIS A 64 -3.24 -6.80 -13.28
N SER A 65 -3.50 -7.34 -12.09
CA SER A 65 -4.86 -7.57 -11.60
C SER A 65 -5.46 -6.33 -10.97
N SER A 66 -6.78 -6.31 -10.86
CA SER A 66 -7.51 -5.18 -10.29
C SER A 66 -8.49 -5.67 -9.23
N PHE A 67 -8.45 -5.03 -8.08
CA PHE A 67 -9.40 -5.20 -7.00
C PHE A 67 -10.17 -3.88 -6.86
N HIS A 68 -11.47 -3.93 -7.05
CA HIS A 68 -12.33 -2.76 -7.02
C HIS A 68 -13.44 -2.96 -5.99
N ARG A 69 -13.50 -2.09 -4.98
CA ARG A 69 -14.46 -2.18 -3.85
C ARG A 69 -14.39 -3.53 -3.12
N CYS A 70 -13.19 -4.08 -3.00
CA CYS A 70 -12.95 -5.31 -2.25
C CYS A 70 -12.61 -5.04 -0.78
N ASP A 71 -13.05 -5.93 0.11
CA ASP A 71 -12.78 -5.86 1.53
C ASP A 71 -11.95 -7.07 1.98
N PHE A 72 -10.74 -6.82 2.49
CA PHE A 72 -9.79 -7.82 2.96
C PHE A 72 -9.71 -7.89 4.50
N PHE A 73 -10.55 -7.13 5.20
CA PHE A 73 -10.55 -7.06 6.66
C PHE A 73 -11.97 -7.04 7.20
N VAL A 74 -12.49 -8.24 7.42
CA VAL A 74 -13.84 -8.48 7.94
C VAL A 74 -13.71 -9.29 9.22
N ASP A 75 -14.44 -8.90 10.27
CA ASP A 75 -14.47 -9.59 11.57
C ASP A 75 -13.08 -9.87 12.16
N ASP A 76 -12.20 -8.86 12.08
CA ASP A 76 -10.79 -8.90 12.50
C ASP A 76 -9.96 -10.02 11.87
N GLN A 77 -10.45 -10.62 10.77
CA GLN A 77 -9.74 -11.67 10.05
C GLN A 77 -8.72 -11.07 9.09
N VAL A 78 -7.47 -11.49 9.25
CA VAL A 78 -6.33 -10.93 8.54
C VAL A 78 -6.04 -11.69 7.26
N CYS A 79 -6.00 -10.99 6.13
CA CYS A 79 -5.50 -11.53 4.87
C CYS A 79 -3.97 -11.37 4.75
N GLN A 80 -3.33 -12.31 4.07
CA GLN A 80 -1.87 -12.35 3.91
C GLN A 80 -1.45 -12.26 2.44
N PHE A 81 -0.39 -11.51 2.16
CA PHE A 81 0.21 -11.30 0.84
C PHE A 81 1.73 -11.55 0.87
N THR A 82 2.15 -12.59 1.62
CA THR A 82 3.57 -12.88 1.82
C THR A 82 4.19 -13.43 0.53
N LYS A 83 5.27 -12.83 0.03
CA LYS A 83 5.94 -13.23 -1.22
C LYS A 83 5.04 -13.19 -2.46
N THR A 84 3.92 -12.48 -2.39
CA THR A 84 3.04 -12.26 -3.53
C THR A 84 3.72 -11.35 -4.56
N SER A 85 3.41 -11.55 -5.84
CA SER A 85 3.74 -10.58 -6.88
C SER A 85 2.51 -9.71 -7.16
N LEU A 86 2.65 -8.40 -6.94
CA LEU A 86 1.65 -7.34 -7.14
C LEU A 86 2.09 -6.36 -8.25
N ILE A 87 2.83 -6.83 -9.25
CA ILE A 87 3.38 -5.98 -10.31
C ILE A 87 2.22 -5.39 -11.13
N GLY A 88 2.12 -4.06 -11.16
CA GLY A 88 1.08 -3.33 -11.88
C GLY A 88 -0.34 -3.59 -11.34
N THR A 89 -0.47 -4.20 -10.15
CA THR A 89 -1.77 -4.46 -9.53
C THR A 89 -2.41 -3.16 -9.06
N LYS A 90 -3.74 -3.10 -9.14
CA LYS A 90 -4.53 -1.97 -8.69
C LYS A 90 -5.47 -2.37 -7.56
N PHE A 91 -5.47 -1.61 -6.49
CA PHE A 91 -6.51 -1.65 -5.47
C PHE A 91 -7.24 -0.30 -5.48
N GLU A 92 -8.53 -0.32 -5.75
CA GLU A 92 -9.38 0.86 -5.85
C GLU A 92 -10.56 0.72 -4.90
N HIS A 93 -10.72 1.67 -3.98
CA HIS A 93 -11.75 1.64 -2.95
C HIS A 93 -11.72 0.36 -2.10
N CYS A 94 -10.52 -0.16 -1.82
CA CYS A 94 -10.36 -1.39 -1.06
C CYS A 94 -10.10 -1.13 0.43
N ASN A 95 -10.61 -2.01 1.28
CA ASN A 95 -10.19 -2.09 2.67
C ASN A 95 -9.08 -3.13 2.79
N LEU A 96 -7.85 -2.67 3.01
CA LEU A 96 -6.65 -3.48 3.25
C LEU A 96 -6.21 -3.41 4.72
N SER A 97 -7.10 -3.01 5.62
CA SER A 97 -6.79 -2.91 7.05
C SER A 97 -6.29 -4.24 7.61
N GLY A 98 -5.37 -4.22 8.57
CA GLY A 98 -4.81 -5.43 9.20
C GLY A 98 -4.02 -6.37 8.27
N CYS A 99 -4.02 -6.16 6.95
CA CYS A 99 -3.41 -7.07 5.99
C CYS A 99 -1.90 -7.15 6.18
N LEU A 100 -1.36 -8.34 5.97
CA LEU A 100 0.06 -8.63 6.11
C LEU A 100 0.72 -8.70 4.74
N ILE A 101 1.43 -7.65 4.34
CA ILE A 101 2.08 -7.53 3.04
C ILE A 101 3.59 -7.57 3.29
N ARG A 102 4.22 -8.70 2.96
CA ARG A 102 5.60 -8.99 3.35
C ARG A 102 6.41 -9.64 2.25
N SER A 103 7.64 -9.21 2.04
CA SER A 103 8.55 -9.78 1.03
C SER A 103 7.91 -9.80 -0.37
N THR A 104 7.06 -8.81 -0.66
CA THR A 104 6.22 -8.72 -1.85
C THR A 104 6.94 -7.94 -2.94
N ILE A 105 6.74 -8.34 -4.20
CA ILE A 105 7.17 -7.54 -5.35
C ILE A 105 6.00 -6.66 -5.80
N ALA A 106 6.17 -5.35 -5.83
CA ALA A 106 5.07 -4.39 -5.99
C ALA A 106 5.43 -3.25 -6.97
N TYR A 107 6.08 -3.58 -8.09
CA TYR A 107 6.44 -2.61 -9.11
C TYR A 107 5.18 -1.99 -9.71
N ARG A 108 5.13 -0.67 -9.89
CA ARG A 108 3.95 0.02 -10.44
C ARG A 108 2.66 -0.25 -9.65
N LEU A 109 2.74 -0.54 -8.34
CA LEU A 109 1.55 -0.76 -7.51
C LEU A 109 0.70 0.52 -7.46
N SER A 110 -0.60 0.38 -7.67
CA SER A 110 -1.55 1.48 -7.52
C SER A 110 -2.52 1.20 -6.39
N LEU A 111 -2.59 2.13 -5.44
CA LEU A 111 -3.60 2.16 -4.38
C LEU A 111 -4.39 3.46 -4.53
N SER A 112 -5.70 3.36 -4.64
CA SER A 112 -6.58 4.53 -4.75
C SER A 112 -7.78 4.39 -3.83
N HIS A 113 -8.01 5.38 -2.97
CA HIS A 113 -9.10 5.40 -2.00
C HIS A 113 -9.11 4.16 -1.08
N CYS A 114 -7.95 3.64 -0.72
CA CYS A 114 -7.83 2.45 0.12
C CYS A 114 -7.69 2.79 1.61
N THR A 115 -8.27 1.95 2.47
CA THR A 115 -8.04 1.99 3.91
C THR A 115 -6.93 1.01 4.29
N LEU A 116 -5.91 1.47 5.00
CA LEU A 116 -4.69 0.73 5.33
C LEU A 116 -4.48 0.57 6.85
N THR A 117 -5.49 0.85 7.68
CA THR A 117 -5.38 0.88 9.15
C THR A 117 -4.82 -0.43 9.70
N GLY A 118 -3.76 -0.35 10.52
CA GLY A 118 -3.13 -1.53 11.12
C GLY A 118 -2.50 -2.51 10.12
N SER A 119 -2.38 -2.14 8.83
CA SER A 119 -1.72 -3.00 7.84
C SER A 119 -0.21 -2.99 8.03
N VAL A 120 0.43 -4.11 7.71
CA VAL A 120 1.88 -4.28 7.82
C VAL A 120 2.49 -4.37 6.44
N TRP A 121 3.46 -3.51 6.17
CA TRP A 121 4.21 -3.42 4.92
C TRP A 121 5.69 -3.61 5.21
N LYS A 122 6.19 -4.82 4.97
CA LYS A 122 7.58 -5.16 5.28
C LYS A 122 8.33 -5.71 4.08
N ASP A 123 9.54 -5.21 3.85
CA ASP A 123 10.45 -5.77 2.82
C ASP A 123 9.76 -5.83 1.44
N ILE A 124 9.36 -4.66 0.93
CA ILE A 124 8.60 -4.56 -0.32
C ILE A 124 9.51 -4.07 -1.44
N ALA A 125 9.60 -4.84 -2.53
CA ALA A 125 10.34 -4.46 -3.71
C ALA A 125 9.46 -3.60 -4.62
N PHE A 126 9.64 -2.29 -4.57
CA PHE A 126 8.88 -1.31 -5.37
C PHE A 126 9.50 -0.95 -6.72
N ASN A 127 10.77 -1.32 -6.92
CA ASN A 127 11.57 -0.94 -8.08
C ASN A 127 11.99 -2.16 -8.89
N GLU A 128 11.84 -2.10 -10.21
CA GLU A 128 12.45 -3.09 -11.09
C GLU A 128 13.97 -3.13 -10.89
N PRO A 129 14.65 -4.28 -11.06
CA PRO A 129 16.09 -4.40 -10.78
C PRO A 129 16.99 -3.39 -11.52
N GLU A 130 16.53 -2.88 -12.66
CA GLU A 130 17.26 -1.96 -13.53
C GLU A 130 16.74 -0.51 -13.43
N SER A 131 15.76 -0.24 -12.56
CA SER A 131 15.13 1.07 -12.39
C SER A 131 15.28 1.54 -10.94
N THR A 132 15.55 2.82 -10.74
CA THR A 132 15.44 3.46 -9.42
C THR A 132 14.06 4.10 -9.20
N GLN A 133 13.20 4.08 -10.21
CA GLN A 133 11.88 4.70 -10.15
C GLN A 133 10.78 3.65 -10.01
N SER A 134 10.05 3.71 -8.89
CA SER A 134 8.99 2.73 -8.59
C SER A 134 7.79 2.83 -9.53
N GLN A 135 7.48 4.05 -10.01
CA GLN A 135 6.24 4.39 -10.70
C GLN A 135 4.95 4.05 -9.91
N SER A 136 5.07 3.60 -8.65
CA SER A 136 3.93 3.34 -7.79
C SER A 136 3.21 4.64 -7.43
N ARG A 137 1.88 4.54 -7.32
CA ARG A 137 1.02 5.68 -7.02
C ARG A 137 0.00 5.33 -5.95
N TRP A 138 -0.03 6.14 -4.90
CA TRP A 138 -0.92 6.02 -3.78
C TRP A 138 -1.76 7.30 -3.75
N GLU A 139 -3.08 7.17 -3.74
CA GLU A 139 -3.99 8.30 -3.87
C GLU A 139 -5.16 8.16 -2.91
N CYS A 140 -5.41 9.20 -2.10
CA CYS A 140 -6.51 9.25 -1.13
C CYS A 140 -6.52 8.04 -0.18
N CYS A 141 -5.35 7.46 0.10
CA CYS A 141 -5.23 6.34 1.03
C CYS A 141 -5.21 6.86 2.46
N THR A 142 -5.91 6.19 3.36
CA THR A 142 -6.01 6.58 4.77
C THR A 142 -5.69 5.39 5.67
N GLY A 143 -5.11 5.64 6.83
CA GLY A 143 -5.03 4.61 7.87
C GLY A 143 -4.39 5.13 9.13
N GLN A 144 -4.72 4.51 10.25
CA GLN A 144 -4.01 4.71 11.52
C GLN A 144 -3.14 3.50 11.82
N SER A 145 -2.03 3.72 12.51
CA SER A 145 -1.12 2.65 12.93
C SER A 145 -0.68 1.75 11.76
N ILE A 146 -0.42 2.36 10.59
CA ILE A 146 0.19 1.64 9.46
C ILE A 146 1.62 1.30 9.87
N GLU A 147 2.03 0.04 9.72
CA GLU A 147 3.37 -0.41 10.09
C GLU A 147 4.23 -0.54 8.83
N PHE A 148 5.20 0.37 8.67
CA PHE A 148 6.24 0.28 7.66
C PHE A 148 7.54 -0.23 8.31
N SER A 149 8.06 -1.35 7.83
CA SER A 149 9.31 -1.93 8.34
C SER A 149 10.23 -2.32 7.19
N ASP A 150 11.46 -1.83 7.20
CA ASP A 150 12.40 -2.02 6.09
C ASP A 150 11.75 -1.60 4.75
N PHE A 151 11.00 -0.51 4.80
CA PHE A 151 10.17 -0.01 3.70
C PHE A 151 10.92 1.08 2.96
N SER A 152 11.27 0.83 1.71
CA SER A 152 11.98 1.80 0.86
C SER A 152 11.26 1.94 -0.47
N ILE A 153 10.83 3.15 -0.77
CA ILE A 153 10.19 3.48 -2.04
C ILE A 153 10.85 4.73 -2.62
N GLU A 154 11.16 4.67 -3.91
CA GLU A 154 11.88 5.74 -4.61
C GLU A 154 11.07 6.25 -5.79
N ALA A 155 10.99 7.57 -5.93
CA ALA A 155 10.29 8.26 -7.01
C ALA A 155 8.82 7.81 -7.20
N ALA A 156 8.15 7.46 -6.11
CA ALA A 156 6.71 7.20 -6.09
C ALA A 156 5.91 8.49 -5.88
N THR A 157 4.62 8.42 -6.19
CA THR A 157 3.70 9.55 -5.98
C THR A 157 2.65 9.20 -4.93
N PHE A 158 2.47 10.10 -3.97
CA PHE A 158 1.44 10.06 -2.94
C PHE A 158 0.58 11.32 -3.08
N VAL A 159 -0.72 11.16 -3.28
CA VAL A 159 -1.66 12.28 -3.43
C VAL A 159 -2.73 12.18 -2.37
N GLU A 160 -2.86 13.22 -1.55
CA GLU A 160 -3.91 13.31 -0.51
C GLU A 160 -3.95 12.09 0.43
N CYS A 161 -2.81 11.42 0.63
CA CYS A 161 -2.72 10.29 1.55
C CYS A 161 -2.60 10.78 3.00
N ASP A 162 -3.34 10.15 3.90
CA ASP A 162 -3.14 10.28 5.34
C ASP A 162 -2.33 9.09 5.86
N LEU A 163 -1.04 9.34 6.08
CA LEU A 163 -0.06 8.39 6.61
C LEU A 163 0.46 8.87 7.98
N ALA A 164 -0.32 9.69 8.69
CA ALA A 164 0.06 10.19 10.00
C ALA A 164 0.18 9.05 11.02
N SER A 165 1.13 9.22 11.95
CA SER A 165 1.34 8.27 13.04
C SER A 165 1.54 6.81 12.57
N CYS A 166 2.10 6.61 11.38
CA CYS A 166 2.61 5.31 10.98
C CYS A 166 3.76 4.90 11.90
N ASP A 167 3.78 3.65 12.33
CA ASP A 167 4.99 3.06 12.90
C ASP A 167 5.95 2.82 11.74
N SER A 168 7.17 3.29 11.91
CA SER A 168 8.16 3.34 10.86
C SER A 168 9.47 2.86 11.46
N GLN A 169 10.02 1.78 10.91
CA GLN A 169 11.38 1.32 11.20
C GLN A 169 12.11 1.19 9.87
N ASN A 170 13.25 1.88 9.73
CA ASN A 170 14.04 1.92 8.49
C ASN A 170 13.24 2.35 7.25
N VAL A 171 12.50 3.45 7.37
CA VAL A 171 11.60 3.91 6.29
C VAL A 171 12.24 4.98 5.43
N ARG A 172 12.16 4.81 4.10
CA ARG A 172 12.69 5.74 3.11
C ARG A 172 11.65 6.05 2.03
N PHE A 173 11.26 7.30 1.93
CA PHE A 173 10.42 7.86 0.87
C PHE A 173 11.26 8.82 0.05
N ASN A 174 12.30 8.31 -0.64
CA ASN A 174 13.29 9.14 -1.31
C ASN A 174 12.81 9.56 -2.71
N HIS A 175 13.12 10.78 -3.10
CA HIS A 175 12.74 11.35 -4.40
C HIS A 175 11.24 11.24 -4.72
N CYS A 176 10.41 11.03 -3.71
CA CYS A 176 8.98 10.85 -3.83
C CYS A 176 8.29 12.20 -3.97
N ARG A 177 7.11 12.19 -4.60
CA ARG A 177 6.24 13.37 -4.67
C ARG A 177 5.05 13.16 -3.74
N PHE A 178 4.89 14.05 -2.79
CA PHE A 178 3.69 14.15 -1.97
C PHE A 178 2.91 15.40 -2.39
N VAL A 179 1.64 15.22 -2.75
CA VAL A 179 0.73 16.32 -3.13
C VAL A 179 -0.38 16.37 -2.08
N GLY A 180 -0.28 17.33 -1.17
CA GLY A 180 -1.17 17.40 0.00
C GLY A 180 -1.03 16.18 0.91
N GLY A 181 -2.08 15.91 1.69
CA GLY A 181 -2.08 14.78 2.64
C GLY A 181 -1.37 15.09 3.96
N ASN A 182 -1.29 14.07 4.80
CA ASN A 182 -0.88 14.17 6.19
C ASN A 182 0.27 13.21 6.51
N LEU A 183 1.43 13.79 6.83
CA LEU A 183 2.68 13.10 7.15
C LEU A 183 3.18 13.55 8.53
N ASN A 184 2.27 13.70 9.49
CA ASN A 184 2.68 13.95 10.86
C ASN A 184 3.45 12.73 11.40
N ILE A 185 4.78 12.81 11.33
CA ILE A 185 5.68 11.75 11.77
C ILE A 185 5.91 11.90 13.27
N THR A 186 5.27 11.03 14.03
CA THR A 186 5.45 10.95 15.48
C THR A 186 6.46 9.89 15.91
N SER A 187 6.96 9.07 14.97
CA SER A 187 7.96 8.04 15.23
C SER A 187 9.31 8.67 15.62
N SER A 188 10.02 8.01 16.53
CA SER A 188 11.41 8.35 16.89
C SER A 188 12.44 7.58 16.06
N ALA A 189 12.00 6.69 15.16
CA ALA A 189 12.90 6.00 14.27
C ALA A 189 13.30 6.92 13.10
N PRO A 190 14.51 6.74 12.53
CA PRO A 190 14.93 7.49 11.36
C PRO A 190 14.01 7.28 10.16
N ILE A 191 13.54 8.36 9.56
CA ILE A 191 12.81 8.38 8.28
C ILE A 191 13.58 9.27 7.29
N SER A 192 13.71 8.85 6.03
CA SER A 192 14.29 9.69 4.98
C SER A 192 13.25 10.16 3.98
N PHE A 193 13.27 11.46 3.68
CA PHE A 193 12.58 12.11 2.57
C PHE A 193 13.60 12.76 1.62
N LEU A 194 14.79 12.17 1.49
CA LEU A 194 15.87 12.69 0.66
C LEU A 194 15.36 13.07 -0.73
N GLY A 195 15.51 14.34 -1.10
CA GLY A 195 15.14 14.85 -2.42
C GLY A 195 13.65 14.81 -2.78
N SER A 196 12.78 14.54 -1.81
CA SER A 196 11.33 14.41 -2.02
C SER A 196 10.64 15.77 -2.06
N ASP A 197 9.56 15.85 -2.84
CA ASP A 197 8.69 17.01 -2.86
C ASP A 197 7.61 16.85 -1.80
N LEU A 198 7.69 17.70 -0.76
CA LEU A 198 6.81 17.67 0.41
C LEU A 198 6.00 18.97 0.54
N ARG A 199 5.99 19.82 -0.48
CA ARG A 199 5.23 21.07 -0.45
C ARG A 199 3.75 20.78 -0.22
N GLU A 200 3.12 21.62 0.61
CA GLU A 200 1.69 21.54 0.94
C GLU A 200 1.26 20.29 1.73
N THR A 201 2.19 19.38 2.06
CA THR A 201 1.93 18.29 3.01
C THR A 201 1.83 18.82 4.44
N ASN A 202 0.97 18.20 5.24
CA ASN A 202 0.93 18.47 6.67
C ASN A 202 2.09 17.74 7.37
N LEU A 203 3.07 18.52 7.85
CA LEU A 203 4.23 18.07 8.63
C LEU A 203 4.17 18.57 10.08
N ILE A 204 2.99 19.00 10.56
CA ILE A 204 2.83 19.47 11.94
C ILE A 204 3.04 18.31 12.89
N GLY A 205 3.96 18.45 13.85
CA GLY A 205 4.27 17.43 14.85
C GLY A 205 5.49 16.58 14.49
N THR A 206 5.95 16.65 13.25
CA THR A 206 7.17 15.99 12.80
C THR A 206 8.40 16.53 13.52
N LYS A 207 9.17 15.63 14.14
CA LYS A 207 10.44 15.94 14.81
C LYS A 207 11.58 15.86 13.80
N SER A 208 12.13 17.01 13.42
CA SER A 208 13.16 17.08 12.38
C SER A 208 14.46 16.37 12.76
N GLU A 209 14.78 16.17 14.04
CA GLU A 209 15.98 15.42 14.44
C GLU A 209 15.97 13.94 14.04
N TYR A 210 14.81 13.37 13.71
CA TYR A 210 14.66 11.97 13.28
C TYR A 210 14.36 11.84 11.78
N VAL A 211 14.34 12.96 11.05
CA VAL A 211 13.92 12.98 9.66
C VAL A 211 14.99 13.61 8.79
N ASP A 212 15.46 12.85 7.81
CA ASP A 212 16.37 13.34 6.78
C ASP A 212 15.59 14.07 5.69
N PHE A 213 15.69 15.40 5.69
CA PHE A 213 15.10 16.28 4.69
C PHE A 213 16.09 16.72 3.60
N THR A 214 17.28 16.12 3.52
CA THR A 214 18.33 16.58 2.61
C THR A 214 17.81 16.72 1.19
N GLY A 215 17.95 17.91 0.60
CA GLY A 215 17.51 18.20 -0.77
C GLY A 215 16.00 18.13 -1.02
N ALA A 216 15.17 17.88 0.00
CA ALA A 216 13.71 17.86 -0.10
C ALA A 216 13.18 19.25 -0.46
N PHE A 217 12.03 19.31 -1.12
CA PHE A 217 11.35 20.56 -1.46
C PHE A 217 10.27 20.87 -0.41
N LEU A 218 10.36 22.05 0.18
CA LEU A 218 9.42 22.56 1.18
C LEU A 218 9.03 23.99 0.85
N ASN A 219 7.82 24.40 1.23
CA ASN A 219 7.48 25.82 1.23
C ASN A 219 8.14 26.54 2.42
N ALA A 220 8.18 27.88 2.37
CA ALA A 220 8.86 28.69 3.38
C ALA A 220 8.33 28.45 4.80
N PHE A 221 7.01 28.25 4.96
CA PHE A 221 6.38 28.00 6.25
C PHE A 221 6.81 26.64 6.83
N GLN A 222 6.79 25.58 6.04
CA GLN A 222 7.23 24.24 6.45
C GLN A 222 8.71 24.26 6.86
N ALA A 223 9.58 24.83 6.03
CA ALA A 223 11.03 24.88 6.28
C ALA A 223 11.38 25.67 7.54
N GLN A 224 10.75 26.83 7.74
CA GLN A 224 10.94 27.65 8.94
C GLN A 224 10.46 26.91 10.20
N ARG A 225 9.29 26.27 10.13
CA ARG A 225 8.69 25.57 11.27
C ARG A 225 9.51 24.36 11.71
N LEU A 226 10.08 23.62 10.76
CA LEU A 226 10.92 22.45 11.03
C LEU A 226 12.36 22.82 11.41
N GLY A 227 12.77 24.08 11.18
CA GLY A 227 14.14 24.54 11.45
C GLY A 227 15.20 23.94 10.51
N VAL A 228 14.81 23.58 9.28
CA VAL A 228 15.65 22.83 8.32
C VAL A 228 16.02 23.63 7.07
N THR A 229 15.99 24.96 7.14
CA THR A 229 16.17 25.86 5.98
C THR A 229 17.49 25.66 5.21
N GLU A 230 18.54 25.14 5.85
CA GLU A 230 19.84 24.87 5.22
C GLU A 230 19.92 23.48 4.56
N GLN A 231 18.98 22.57 4.86
CA GLN A 231 18.98 21.19 4.36
C GLN A 231 18.07 21.02 3.13
N VAL A 232 17.13 21.94 2.92
CA VAL A 232 16.02 21.80 1.97
C VAL A 232 16.10 22.82 0.84
N LYS A 233 15.38 22.53 -0.24
CA LYS A 233 15.11 23.48 -1.32
C LYS A 233 13.80 24.21 -0.99
N VAL A 234 13.90 25.48 -0.62
CA VAL A 234 12.73 26.31 -0.33
C VAL A 234 12.20 26.90 -1.64
N CYS A 235 10.97 26.55 -2.03
CA CYS A 235 10.33 27.03 -3.26
C CYS A 235 8.82 27.05 -3.15
#